data_AF-A0A2I0XB90-F1
#
_entry.id   AF-A0A2I0XB90-F1
#
_cell.length_a   1.000
_cell.length_b   1.000
_cell.length_c   1.000
_cell.angle_alpha   90.00
_cell.angle_beta   90.00
_cell.angle_gamma   90.00
#
_symmetry.space_group_name_H-M   'P 1'
#
loop_
_entity.id
_entity.type
_entity.pdbx_description
1 polymer ?
#
loop_
_entity_poly.entity_id
_entity_poly.type
_entity_poly.pdbx_seq_one_letter_code
_entity_poly.pdbx_strand_id
1 'polypeptide(L)'
;MIKDAFIAKGKPVILDKIRSYVQAVSKGGPAKNELDLRKAPLASEKPQLATAVAGNPATGVPASQLAAGNARMKENSEKEGFKTITMTERFSCRARDVYEMLMDVNRWKGFMHSNTRITKEIGGQFSLIDGSITWVNE
;
A
#
# COMPACT_ATOMS: atom_id res chain seq x y z
N MET A 1 6.17 20.72 45.93
CA MET A 1 5.76 19.49 46.66
C MET A 1 5.03 18.44 45.81
N ILE A 2 4.09 18.76 44.92
CA ILE A 2 3.53 17.72 44.00
C ILE A 2 4.40 17.50 42.75
N LYS A 3 4.95 18.59 42.18
CA LYS A 3 5.81 18.54 40.99
C LYS A 3 7.11 17.78 41.25
N ASP A 4 7.73 18.02 42.39
CA ASP A 4 9.00 17.38 42.77
C ASP A 4 8.81 15.88 43.02
N ALA A 5 7.69 15.49 43.64
CA ALA A 5 7.33 14.08 43.82
C ALA A 5 7.05 13.37 42.47
N PHE A 6 6.38 14.06 41.53
CA PHE A 6 6.16 13.54 40.19
C PHE A 6 7.47 13.37 39.41
N ILE A 7 8.40 14.32 39.52
CA ILE A 7 9.71 14.21 38.88
C ILE A 7 10.54 13.08 39.51
N ALA A 8 10.54 12.96 40.83
CA ALA A 8 11.32 11.94 41.52
C ALA A 8 10.79 10.51 41.29
N LYS A 9 9.46 10.32 41.30
CA LYS A 9 8.84 8.98 41.26
C LYS A 9 8.10 8.68 39.95
N GLY A 10 7.44 9.67 39.36
CA GLY A 10 6.66 9.51 38.12
C GLY A 10 7.54 9.47 36.87
N LYS A 11 8.55 10.34 36.77
CA LYS A 11 9.44 10.40 35.60
C LYS A 11 10.13 9.05 35.30
N PRO A 12 10.73 8.33 36.26
CA PRO A 12 11.32 7.02 36.00
C PRO A 12 10.30 6.00 35.44
N VAL A 13 9.10 5.94 36.01
CA VAL A 13 8.03 5.03 35.56
C VAL A 13 7.60 5.31 34.13
N ILE A 14 7.46 6.59 33.76
CA ILE A 14 7.11 7.00 32.40
C ILE A 14 8.24 6.62 31.43
N LEU A 15 9.49 6.89 31.78
CA LEU A 15 10.65 6.56 30.95
C LEU A 15 10.79 5.04 30.72
N ASP A 16 10.53 4.23 31.74
CA ASP A 16 10.55 2.77 31.61
C ASP A 16 9.44 2.25 30.69
N LYS A 17 8.23 2.83 30.78
CA LYS A 17 7.13 2.49 29.87
C LYS A 17 7.42 2.93 28.44
N ILE A 18 8.02 4.09 28.23
CA ILE A 18 8.47 4.54 26.91
C ILE A 18 9.52 3.56 26.35
N ARG A 19 10.51 3.15 27.16
CA ARG A 19 11.53 2.19 26.73
C ARG A 19 10.92 0.85 26.35
N SER A 20 9.99 0.33 27.16
CA SER A 20 9.26 -0.90 26.86
C SER A 20 8.46 -0.79 25.57
N TYR A 21 7.77 0.33 25.35
CA TYR A 21 7.05 0.60 24.11
C TYR A 21 7.99 0.64 22.90
N VAL A 22 9.10 1.37 22.97
CA VAL A 22 10.10 1.44 21.89
C VAL A 22 10.66 0.05 21.57
N GLN A 23 10.95 -0.77 22.58
CA GLN A 23 11.40 -2.15 22.39
C GLN A 23 10.32 -3.05 21.76
N ALA A 24 9.04 -2.84 22.07
CA ALA A 24 7.94 -3.58 21.45
C ALA A 24 7.75 -3.16 19.98
N VAL A 25 7.81 -1.86 19.70
CA VAL A 25 7.70 -1.29 18.35
C VAL A 25 8.88 -1.73 17.47
N SER A 26 10.11 -1.72 17.99
CA SER A 26 11.29 -2.18 17.23
C SER A 26 11.23 -3.66 16.85
N LYS A 27 10.51 -4.48 17.62
CA LYS A 27 10.26 -5.90 17.33
C LYS A 27 9.12 -6.14 16.32
N GLY A 28 8.47 -5.08 15.84
CA GLY A 28 7.40 -5.12 14.84
C GLY A 28 6.02 -4.68 15.37
N GLY A 29 5.94 -4.29 16.64
CA GLY A 29 4.70 -3.78 17.25
C GLY A 29 3.54 -4.78 17.25
N PRO A 30 2.34 -4.34 17.67
CA PRO A 30 1.15 -5.20 17.72
C PRO A 30 0.74 -5.78 16.35
N ALA A 31 1.07 -5.08 15.26
CA ALA A 31 0.72 -5.47 13.91
C ALA A 31 1.46 -6.74 13.42
N LYS A 32 2.69 -7.00 13.90
CA LYS A 32 3.42 -8.21 13.53
C LYS A 32 2.72 -9.48 14.04
N ASN A 33 2.14 -9.43 15.24
CA ASN A 33 1.37 -10.55 15.80
C ASN A 33 0.11 -10.84 14.97
N GLU A 34 -0.57 -9.82 14.45
CA GLU A 34 -1.73 -10.00 13.55
C GLU A 34 -1.32 -10.54 12.16
N LEU A 35 -0.11 -10.24 11.68
CA LEU A 35 0.42 -10.68 10.39
C LEU A 35 0.95 -12.11 10.42
N ASP A 36 1.57 -12.53 11.53
CA ASP A 36 2.04 -13.91 11.73
C ASP A 36 0.85 -14.88 11.93
N LEU A 37 -0.26 -14.42 12.51
CA LEU A 37 -1.52 -15.17 12.59
C LEU A 37 -2.18 -15.39 11.21
N ARG A 38 -1.80 -14.61 10.19
CA ARG A 38 -2.26 -14.80 8.80
C ARG A 38 -1.28 -15.59 7.93
N LYS A 39 -0.15 -16.06 8.48
CA LYS A 39 0.90 -16.75 7.72
C LYS A 39 1.04 -18.22 8.11
N ALA A 40 0.06 -19.06 7.71
CA ALA A 40 0.25 -20.47 7.32
C ALA A 40 -1.06 -21.13 6.88
N PRO A 41 -1.06 -22.11 5.95
CA PRO A 41 -0.10 -22.30 4.86
C PRO A 41 -0.77 -22.50 3.50
N LEU A 42 -0.09 -22.00 2.45
CA LEU A 42 -0.16 -22.57 1.11
C LEU A 42 0.38 -24.00 1.18
N ALA A 43 -0.47 -24.99 0.89
CA ALA A 43 -0.09 -26.34 0.47
C ALA A 43 -0.94 -26.62 -0.78
N SER A 44 -0.34 -26.59 -1.96
CA SER A 44 0.15 -27.77 -2.68
C SER A 44 -0.95 -28.35 -3.56
N GLU A 45 -0.92 -28.03 -4.87
CA GLU A 45 -1.24 -29.01 -5.91
C GLU A 45 -0.76 -28.50 -7.27
N LYS A 46 0.24 -29.20 -7.82
CA LYS A 46 0.68 -29.14 -9.22
C LYS A 46 0.20 -30.44 -9.91
N PRO A 47 0.13 -30.46 -11.25
CA PRO A 47 -1.04 -30.86 -12.02
C PRO A 47 -1.01 -32.34 -12.43
N GLN A 48 -2.18 -32.98 -12.50
CA GLN A 48 -2.34 -34.26 -13.18
C GLN A 48 -2.80 -34.05 -14.62
N LEU A 49 -1.92 -34.43 -15.56
CA LEU A 49 -2.27 -34.78 -16.93
C LEU A 49 -3.13 -36.06 -16.92
N ALA A 50 -4.22 -36.06 -17.69
CA ALA A 50 -4.78 -37.27 -18.27
C ALA A 50 -5.14 -36.97 -19.73
N THR A 51 -4.57 -37.78 -20.62
CA THR A 51 -4.71 -37.74 -22.08
C THR A 51 -5.76 -38.76 -22.53
N ALA A 52 -6.32 -38.57 -23.74
CA ALA A 52 -6.99 -39.52 -24.65
C ALA A 52 -8.54 -39.49 -24.72
N VAL A 53 -9.24 -39.60 -25.86
CA VAL A 53 -8.95 -39.55 -27.32
C VAL A 53 -10.32 -39.58 -28.07
N ALA A 54 -10.41 -38.85 -29.20
CA ALA A 54 -11.20 -39.03 -30.44
C ALA A 54 -12.76 -38.98 -30.53
N GLY A 55 -13.23 -38.24 -31.56
CA GLY A 55 -14.50 -38.47 -32.28
C GLY A 55 -15.08 -37.22 -33.01
N ASN A 56 -14.76 -37.03 -34.29
CA ASN A 56 -15.26 -35.98 -35.23
C ASN A 56 -16.40 -36.57 -36.14
N PRO A 57 -17.05 -35.88 -37.14
CA PRO A 57 -17.37 -34.46 -37.40
C PRO A 57 -18.84 -34.19 -37.91
N ALA A 58 -19.13 -32.90 -38.23
CA ALA A 58 -20.18 -32.34 -39.15
C ALA A 58 -21.60 -32.12 -38.54
N THR A 59 -22.34 -31.01 -38.73
CA THR A 59 -22.53 -30.01 -39.81
C THR A 59 -23.23 -28.72 -39.27
N GLY A 60 -22.97 -27.53 -39.86
CA GLY A 60 -23.96 -26.43 -39.97
C GLY A 60 -23.64 -25.05 -39.33
N VAL A 61 -23.10 -24.13 -40.13
CA VAL A 61 -22.83 -22.66 -40.00
C VAL A 61 -24.02 -21.75 -39.58
N PRO A 62 -23.85 -20.41 -39.30
CA PRO A 62 -22.74 -19.63 -38.70
C PRO A 62 -23.21 -18.57 -37.65
N ALA A 63 -22.35 -18.13 -36.72
CA ALA A 63 -22.21 -16.72 -36.26
C ALA A 63 -21.32 -16.58 -34.99
N SER A 64 -20.42 -15.60 -35.05
CA SER A 64 -19.69 -14.97 -33.93
C SER A 64 -18.45 -15.67 -33.35
N GLN A 65 -17.31 -15.08 -33.68
CA GLN A 65 -16.05 -15.02 -32.93
C GLN A 65 -15.14 -16.26 -32.94
N LEU A 66 -14.34 -16.33 -34.00
CA LEU A 66 -13.05 -17.02 -34.01
C LEU A 66 -11.92 -16.00 -33.86
N ALA A 67 -10.96 -16.42 -33.06
CA ALA A 67 -9.53 -16.18 -33.19
C ALA A 67 -8.89 -14.97 -32.49
N ALA A 68 -7.78 -15.34 -31.84
CA ALA A 68 -6.55 -14.57 -31.69
C ALA A 68 -6.68 -13.33 -30.78
N GLY A 69 -6.08 -13.34 -29.61
CA GLY A 69 -4.63 -13.44 -29.47
C GLY A 69 -4.15 -12.18 -28.76
N ASN A 70 -2.99 -12.27 -28.12
CA ASN A 70 -2.27 -11.17 -27.48
C ASN A 70 -2.53 -9.78 -28.09
N ALA A 71 -3.24 -8.92 -27.37
CA ALA A 71 -3.25 -7.46 -27.52
C ALA A 71 -4.09 -6.90 -26.35
N ARG A 72 -3.61 -6.11 -25.39
CA ARG A 72 -2.59 -5.06 -25.44
C ARG A 72 -1.89 -5.01 -24.08
N MET A 73 -0.69 -5.58 -23.99
CA MET A 73 0.38 -4.91 -23.26
C MET A 73 0.55 -3.61 -24.03
N LYS A 74 -0.04 -2.52 -23.54
CA LYS A 74 0.24 -1.18 -24.05
C LYS A 74 1.72 -0.98 -23.75
N GLU A 75 2.52 -1.27 -24.77
CA GLU A 75 3.88 -0.85 -24.95
C GLU A 75 3.91 0.62 -24.53
N ASN A 76 4.38 0.84 -23.31
CA ASN A 76 4.58 2.15 -22.77
C ASN A 76 5.78 2.64 -23.58
N SER A 77 5.51 3.43 -24.63
CA SER A 77 6.53 4.19 -25.33
C SER A 77 7.44 4.74 -24.25
N GLU A 78 8.68 4.26 -24.18
CA GLU A 78 9.62 4.68 -23.17
C GLU A 78 9.73 6.19 -23.32
N LYS A 79 9.03 6.92 -22.44
CA LYS A 79 9.07 8.36 -22.41
C LYS A 79 10.50 8.67 -22.00
N GLU A 80 11.34 8.98 -22.98
CA GLU A 80 12.72 9.35 -22.74
C GLU A 80 12.75 10.44 -21.66
N GLY A 81 13.47 10.18 -20.57
CA GLY A 81 13.56 11.10 -19.42
C GLY A 81 12.80 10.71 -18.15
N PHE A 82 11.95 9.68 -18.15
CA PHE A 82 11.27 9.24 -16.92
C PHE A 82 11.97 8.07 -16.25
N LYS A 83 12.40 8.26 -14.99
CA LYS A 83 12.92 7.19 -14.13
C LYS A 83 11.90 6.84 -13.05
N THR A 84 11.72 5.55 -12.80
CA THR A 84 10.87 5.07 -11.72
C THR A 84 11.73 4.80 -10.49
N ILE A 85 11.40 5.44 -9.37
CA ILE A 85 12.01 5.16 -8.06
C ILE A 85 10.97 4.41 -7.24
N THR A 86 11.31 3.21 -6.79
CA THR A 86 10.46 2.39 -5.92
C THR A 86 11.03 2.38 -4.51
N MET A 87 10.20 2.71 -3.51
CA MET A 87 10.56 2.63 -2.10
C MET A 87 9.49 1.85 -1.34
N THR A 88 9.91 1.06 -0.35
CA THR A 88 9.01 0.33 0.54
C THR A 88 9.33 0.70 1.97
N GLU A 89 8.34 1.25 2.67
CA GLU A 89 8.45 1.65 4.07
C GLU A 89 7.37 0.96 4.91
N ARG A 90 7.66 0.69 6.19
CA ARG A 90 6.73 0.04 7.12
C ARG A 90 6.18 1.05 8.11
N PHE A 91 4.86 1.24 8.12
CA PHE A 91 4.17 2.09 9.08
C PHE A 91 3.51 1.25 10.18
N SER A 92 3.68 1.67 11.43
CA SER A 92 3.06 1.02 12.60
C SER A 92 1.68 1.60 12.91
N CYS A 93 0.78 1.57 11.93
CA CYS A 93 -0.61 2.04 12.07
C CYS A 93 -1.53 1.29 11.10
N ARG A 94 -2.85 1.53 11.17
CA ARG A 94 -3.80 0.90 10.25
C ARG A 94 -3.70 1.58 8.89
N ALA A 95 -4.03 0.85 7.81
CA ALA A 95 -4.04 1.40 6.45
C ALA A 95 -4.92 2.66 6.32
N ARG A 96 -6.05 2.69 7.06
CA ARG A 96 -6.93 3.85 7.12
C ARG A 96 -6.22 5.09 7.68
N ASP A 97 -5.41 4.93 8.73
CA ASP A 97 -4.71 6.05 9.36
C ASP A 97 -3.65 6.63 8.41
N VAL A 98 -2.96 5.76 7.65
CA VAL A 98 -2.01 6.17 6.59
C VAL A 98 -2.74 6.96 5.51
N TYR A 99 -3.85 6.43 5.01
CA TYR A 99 -4.64 7.10 3.98
C TYR A 99 -5.15 8.46 4.45
N GLU A 100 -5.74 8.53 5.65
CA GLU A 100 -6.22 9.79 6.22
C GLU A 100 -5.08 10.80 6.41
N MET A 101 -3.91 10.36 6.87
CA MET A 101 -2.73 11.23 7.01
C MET A 101 -2.21 11.76 5.67
N LEU A 102 -2.11 10.90 4.66
CA LEU A 102 -1.63 11.27 3.32
C LEU A 102 -2.63 12.13 2.54
N MET A 103 -3.91 12.14 2.92
CA MET A 103 -4.95 12.91 2.25
C MET A 103 -5.37 14.17 3.03
N ASP A 104 -4.67 14.51 4.12
CA ASP A 104 -4.95 15.68 4.95
C ASP A 104 -4.07 16.88 4.55
N VAL A 105 -4.72 17.92 4.02
CA VAL A 105 -4.06 19.14 3.56
C VAL A 105 -3.30 19.85 4.69
N ASN A 106 -3.84 19.87 5.91
CA ASN A 106 -3.22 20.59 7.02
C ASN A 106 -1.97 19.86 7.52
N ARG A 107 -1.98 18.52 7.48
CA ARG A 107 -0.78 17.72 7.80
C ARG A 107 0.33 17.94 6.79
N TRP A 108 0.00 17.96 5.49
CA TRP A 108 0.98 18.24 4.44
C TRP A 108 1.55 19.65 4.53
N LYS A 109 0.70 20.66 4.75
CA LYS A 109 1.15 22.05 4.96
C LYS A 109 2.11 22.17 6.15
N GLY A 110 1.80 21.48 7.25
CA GLY A 110 2.65 21.47 8.43
C GLY A 110 3.98 20.73 8.21
N PHE A 111 3.97 19.63 7.46
CA PHE A 111 5.15 18.80 7.21
C PHE A 111 6.10 19.39 6.17
N MET A 112 5.57 19.87 5.04
CA MET A 112 6.37 20.38 3.92
C MET A 112 6.58 21.89 3.97
N HIS A 113 5.97 22.59 4.93
CA HIS A 113 6.04 24.05 5.07
C HIS A 113 5.70 24.83 3.78
N SER A 114 4.85 24.27 2.92
CA SER A 114 4.49 24.81 1.59
C SER A 114 3.00 24.67 1.32
N ASN A 115 2.47 25.40 0.34
CA ASN A 115 1.06 25.24 -0.01
C ASN A 115 0.82 23.87 -0.66
N THR A 116 -0.31 23.30 -0.28
CA THR A 116 -0.77 21.99 -0.73
C THR A 116 -2.27 22.07 -1.00
N ARG A 117 -2.71 21.41 -2.07
CA ARG A 117 -4.12 21.21 -2.44
C ARG A 117 -4.35 19.72 -2.68
N ILE A 118 -5.31 19.13 -1.96
CA ILE A 118 -5.65 17.71 -2.07
C ILE A 118 -7.17 17.61 -2.18
N THR A 119 -7.62 16.90 -3.21
CA THR A 119 -9.03 16.60 -3.51
C THR A 119 -9.17 15.09 -3.49
N LYS A 120 -10.04 14.52 -2.64
CA LYS A 120 -10.09 13.06 -2.38
C LYS A 120 -10.89 12.31 -3.43
N GLU A 121 -11.74 13.03 -4.14
CA GLU A 121 -12.63 12.52 -5.17
C GLU A 121 -11.83 11.98 -6.36
N ILE A 122 -12.38 10.97 -7.03
CA ILE A 122 -11.85 10.49 -8.32
C ILE A 122 -12.00 11.64 -9.34
N GLY A 123 -10.94 11.91 -10.10
CA GLY A 123 -10.79 13.09 -10.95
C GLY A 123 -10.34 14.35 -10.20
N GLY A 124 -10.15 14.28 -8.88
CA GLY A 124 -9.68 15.39 -8.06
C GLY A 124 -8.22 15.76 -8.34
N GLN A 125 -7.90 17.05 -8.20
CA GLN A 125 -6.53 17.55 -8.33
C GLN A 125 -5.75 17.41 -7.02
N PHE A 126 -4.50 16.99 -7.17
CA PHE A 126 -3.49 16.90 -6.12
C PHE A 126 -2.30 17.79 -6.49
N SER A 127 -1.85 18.62 -5.54
CA SER A 127 -0.71 19.50 -5.71
C SER A 127 0.05 19.66 -4.39
N LEU A 128 1.37 19.41 -4.43
CA LEU A 128 2.29 19.59 -3.30
C LEU A 128 3.39 20.59 -3.67
N ILE A 129 4.03 21.14 -2.64
CA ILE A 129 5.21 22.01 -2.77
C ILE A 129 4.94 23.17 -3.74
N ASP A 130 3.90 23.95 -3.43
CA ASP A 130 3.51 25.15 -4.18
C ASP A 130 3.27 24.89 -5.69
N GLY A 131 2.86 23.68 -6.06
CA GLY A 131 2.61 23.31 -7.46
C GLY A 131 3.74 22.58 -8.15
N SER A 132 4.88 22.36 -7.48
CA SER A 132 6.03 21.65 -8.06
C SER A 132 5.71 20.18 -8.36
N ILE A 133 4.83 19.58 -7.56
CA ILE A 133 4.32 18.22 -7.77
C ILE A 133 2.82 18.35 -8.03
N THR A 134 2.36 17.82 -9.15
CA THR A 134 0.94 17.81 -9.51
C THR A 134 0.52 16.43 -9.99
N TRP A 135 -0.71 16.04 -9.67
CA TRP A 135 -1.30 14.77 -10.08
C TRP A 135 -2.82 14.87 -10.13
N VAL A 136 -3.45 13.97 -10.88
CA VAL A 136 -4.91 13.80 -10.92
C VAL A 136 -5.23 12.43 -10.34
N ASN A 137 -6.11 12.39 -9.34
CA ASN A 137 -6.54 11.13 -8.74
C ASN A 137 -7.37 10.33 -9.78
N GLU A 138 -6.82 9.24 -10.31
CA GLU A 138 -7.48 8.37 -11.30
C GLU A 138 -8.29 7.24 -10.65
#